data_AF-A0A6C0F2F8-F1
#
_entry.id   AF-A0A6C0F2F8-F1
#
_cell.length_a   1.000
_cell.length_b   1.000
_cell.length_c   1.000
_cell.angle_alpha   90.00
_cell.angle_beta   90.00
_cell.angle_gamma   90.00
#
_symmetry.space_group_name_H-M   'P 1'
#
loop_
_entity.id
_entity.type
_entity.pdbx_description
1 polymer ?
#
loop_
_entity_poly.entity_id
_entity_poly.type
_entity_poly.pdbx_seq_one_letter_code
_entity_poly.pdbx_strand_id
1 'polypeptide(L)'
;MAACDVQCHRDKELKRLSSDVVRAIPNREKDPEAYEKARTAYYTVKEGQGWVAGENERKANEAVQPILDSYQAKFDKMKEDMIYANAAAQAKQDALSRQVGDEDEVRFIHREIMKEQDEASVYQRLNELAGIPVDIYAWLPSFLDLVLGITILVLVFQIFVQGKLSNIKNYFTNNNGVA
;
A
#
# COMPACT_ATOMS: atom_id res chain seq x y z
N MET A 1 -58.49 11.85 -43.68
CA MET A 1 -57.67 11.22 -42.62
C MET A 1 -56.49 12.15 -42.38
N ALA A 2 -56.49 12.88 -41.27
CA ALA A 2 -55.42 13.85 -41.00
C ALA A 2 -54.10 13.10 -40.78
N ALA A 3 -53.04 13.51 -41.48
CA ALA A 3 -51.70 12.99 -41.28
C ALA A 3 -51.30 13.21 -39.81
N CYS A 4 -50.91 12.13 -39.13
CA CYS A 4 -50.48 12.16 -37.74
C CYS A 4 -49.16 12.94 -37.68
N ASP A 5 -49.16 14.08 -36.98
CA ASP A 5 -47.97 14.89 -36.74
C ASP A 5 -46.97 14.14 -35.83
N VAL A 6 -45.72 14.60 -35.76
CA VAL A 6 -44.63 14.01 -34.96
C VAL A 6 -45.04 13.83 -33.49
N GLN A 7 -45.84 14.75 -32.94
CA GLN A 7 -46.37 14.64 -31.57
C GLN A 7 -47.37 13.49 -31.42
N CYS A 8 -48.25 13.30 -32.41
CA CYS A 8 -49.22 12.20 -32.43
C CYS A 8 -48.52 10.82 -32.49
N HIS A 9 -47.40 10.72 -33.21
CA HIS A 9 -46.57 9.51 -33.21
C HIS A 9 -45.90 9.25 -31.86
N ARG A 10 -45.32 10.30 -31.24
CA ARG A 10 -44.69 10.21 -29.92
C ARG A 10 -45.69 9.80 -28.84
N ASP A 11 -46.88 10.37 -28.83
CA ASP A 11 -47.91 10.05 -27.83
C ASP A 11 -48.42 8.62 -27.96
N LYS A 12 -48.54 8.13 -29.19
CA LYS A 12 -48.90 6.73 -29.47
C LYS A 12 -47.82 5.78 -28.97
N GLU A 13 -46.55 6.13 -29.19
CA GLU A 13 -45.41 5.36 -28.70
C GLU A 13 -45.33 5.36 -27.17
N LEU A 14 -45.51 6.51 -26.53
CA LEU A 14 -45.53 6.64 -25.07
C LEU A 14 -46.66 5.80 -24.43
N LYS A 15 -47.86 5.78 -25.02
CA LYS A 15 -48.96 4.93 -24.53
C LYS A 15 -48.66 3.44 -24.65
N ARG A 16 -47.99 3.02 -25.72
CA ARG A 16 -47.57 1.63 -25.87
C ARG A 16 -46.53 1.28 -24.81
N LEU A 17 -45.49 2.09 -24.68
CA LEU A 17 -44.39 1.87 -23.72
C LEU A 17 -44.88 1.91 -22.27
N SER A 18 -45.81 2.80 -21.91
CA SER A 18 -46.38 2.82 -20.56
C SER A 18 -47.16 1.55 -20.25
N SER A 19 -47.89 1.01 -21.23
CA SER A 19 -48.60 -0.28 -21.08
C SER A 19 -47.65 -1.47 -20.94
N ASP A 20 -46.47 -1.41 -21.57
CA ASP A 20 -45.44 -2.45 -21.46
C ASP A 20 -44.79 -2.41 -20.06
N VAL A 21 -44.52 -1.21 -19.52
CA VAL A 21 -44.05 -1.03 -18.13
C VAL A 21 -45.07 -1.59 -17.14
N VAL A 22 -46.34 -1.22 -17.25
CA VAL A 22 -47.40 -1.67 -16.33
C VAL A 22 -47.54 -3.21 -16.35
N ARG A 23 -47.39 -3.82 -17.52
CA ARG A 23 -47.40 -5.29 -17.66
C ARG A 23 -46.17 -5.97 -17.05
N ALA A 24 -45.03 -5.28 -17.00
CA ALA A 24 -43.80 -5.80 -16.41
C ALA A 24 -43.72 -5.65 -14.89
N ILE A 25 -44.45 -4.69 -14.28
CA ILE A 25 -44.50 -4.47 -12.81
C ILE A 25 -44.71 -5.76 -12.00
N PRO A 26 -45.73 -6.59 -12.26
CA PRO A 26 -46.00 -7.78 -11.44
C PRO A 26 -44.90 -8.85 -11.53
N ASN A 27 -44.06 -8.82 -12.56
CA ASN A 27 -42.97 -9.77 -12.76
C ASN A 27 -41.59 -9.19 -12.40
N ARG A 28 -41.53 -8.00 -11.79
CA ARG A 28 -40.27 -7.31 -11.45
C ARG A 28 -39.29 -8.18 -10.65
N GLU A 29 -39.81 -9.03 -9.76
CA GLU A 29 -39.00 -9.92 -8.94
C GLU A 29 -38.54 -11.19 -9.66
N LYS A 30 -39.29 -11.63 -10.69
CA LYS A 30 -39.02 -12.86 -11.44
C LYS A 30 -38.20 -12.61 -12.71
N ASP A 31 -38.38 -11.44 -13.32
CA ASP A 31 -37.68 -10.98 -14.50
C ASP A 31 -37.38 -9.47 -14.36
N PRO A 32 -36.32 -9.13 -13.59
CA PRO A 32 -35.92 -7.75 -13.39
C PRO A 32 -35.41 -7.10 -14.68
N GLU A 33 -34.86 -7.87 -15.61
CA GLU A 33 -34.29 -7.36 -16.86
C GLU A 33 -35.38 -6.84 -17.81
N ALA A 34 -36.48 -7.59 -17.97
CA ALA A 34 -37.60 -7.15 -18.79
C ALA A 34 -38.27 -5.88 -18.23
N TYR A 35 -38.35 -5.76 -16.90
CA TYR A 35 -38.87 -4.56 -16.24
C TYR A 35 -37.95 -3.35 -16.48
N GLU A 36 -36.65 -3.48 -16.26
CA GLU A 36 -35.69 -2.39 -16.46
C GLU A 36 -35.60 -1.96 -17.92
N LYS A 37 -35.72 -2.90 -18.87
CA LYS A 37 -35.77 -2.58 -20.31
C LYS A 37 -37.02 -1.79 -20.69
N ALA A 38 -38.20 -2.22 -20.22
CA ALA A 38 -39.45 -1.50 -20.48
C ALA A 38 -39.44 -0.10 -19.85
N ARG A 39 -38.93 0.01 -18.61
CA ARG A 39 -38.76 1.27 -17.90
C ARG A 39 -37.81 2.21 -18.65
N THR A 40 -36.65 1.72 -19.04
CA THR A 40 -35.65 2.51 -19.79
C THR A 40 -36.22 3.01 -21.11
N ALA A 41 -36.92 2.17 -21.87
CA ALA A 41 -37.53 2.57 -23.13
C ALA A 41 -38.60 3.66 -22.93
N TYR A 42 -39.47 3.52 -21.93
CA TYR A 42 -40.49 4.52 -21.61
C TYR A 42 -39.88 5.88 -21.23
N TYR A 43 -38.96 5.89 -20.28
CA TYR A 43 -38.38 7.14 -19.78
C TYR A 43 -37.43 7.80 -20.78
N THR A 44 -36.76 7.03 -21.65
CA THR A 44 -35.95 7.59 -22.75
C THR A 44 -36.81 8.38 -23.74
N VAL A 45 -38.01 7.90 -24.09
CA VAL A 45 -38.91 8.61 -25.01
C VAL A 45 -39.62 9.79 -24.31
N LYS A 46 -39.90 9.64 -23.02
CA LYS A 46 -40.59 10.66 -22.21
C LYS A 46 -39.69 11.84 -21.87
N GLU A 47 -38.48 11.58 -21.36
CA GLU A 47 -37.59 12.56 -20.74
C GLU A 47 -36.33 12.83 -21.59
N GLY A 48 -36.10 12.00 -22.61
CA GLY A 48 -34.99 12.17 -23.56
C GLY A 48 -33.75 11.34 -23.19
N GLN A 49 -32.73 11.40 -24.06
CA GLN A 49 -31.50 10.60 -23.90
C GLN A 49 -30.72 10.92 -22.62
N GLY A 50 -30.87 12.13 -22.06
CA GLY A 50 -30.20 12.53 -20.80
C GLY A 50 -30.69 11.76 -19.57
N TRP A 51 -31.88 11.15 -19.63
CA TRP A 51 -32.44 10.40 -18.51
C TRP A 51 -31.61 9.16 -18.15
N VAL A 52 -31.11 8.44 -19.16
CA VAL A 52 -30.33 7.21 -18.94
C VAL A 52 -29.02 7.51 -18.21
N ALA A 53 -28.37 8.64 -18.53
CA ALA A 53 -27.16 9.06 -17.85
C ALA A 53 -27.43 9.40 -16.37
N GLY A 54 -28.46 10.19 -16.09
CA GLY A 54 -28.84 10.54 -14.71
C GLY A 54 -29.29 9.33 -13.88
N GLU A 55 -29.98 8.38 -14.50
CA GLU A 55 -30.41 7.15 -13.83
C GLU A 55 -29.22 6.22 -13.52
N ASN A 56 -28.23 6.13 -14.42
CA ASN A 56 -27.00 5.38 -14.17
C ASN A 56 -26.17 6.02 -13.04
N GLU A 57 -26.07 7.34 -13.02
CA GLU A 57 -25.41 8.08 -11.95
C GLU A 57 -26.12 7.86 -10.60
N ARG A 58 -27.46 7.94 -10.57
CA ARG A 58 -28.25 7.64 -9.36
C ARG A 58 -28.02 6.22 -8.86
N LYS A 59 -28.05 5.22 -9.75
CA LYS A 59 -27.79 3.81 -9.39
C LYS A 59 -26.36 3.62 -8.88
N ALA A 60 -25.38 4.27 -9.49
CA ALA A 60 -23.99 4.25 -9.03
C ALA A 60 -23.87 4.87 -7.63
N ASN A 61 -24.50 6.03 -7.40
CA ASN A 61 -24.51 6.67 -6.09
C ASN A 61 -25.21 5.83 -5.01
N GLU A 62 -26.34 5.19 -5.33
CA GLU A 62 -27.02 4.28 -4.40
C GLU A 62 -26.18 3.04 -4.04
N ALA A 63 -25.36 2.55 -4.97
CA ALA A 63 -24.44 1.45 -4.69
C ALA A 63 -23.21 1.89 -3.88
N VAL A 64 -22.75 3.12 -4.11
CA VAL A 64 -21.49 3.64 -3.54
C VAL A 64 -21.69 4.28 -2.16
N GLN A 65 -22.82 4.96 -1.92
CA GLN A 65 -23.15 5.58 -0.62
C GLN A 65 -23.03 4.64 0.59
N PRO A 66 -23.62 3.43 0.63
CA PRO A 66 -23.52 2.56 1.81
C PRO A 66 -22.08 2.12 2.08
N ILE A 67 -21.24 2.06 1.04
CA ILE A 67 -19.83 1.75 1.18
C ILE A 67 -19.12 2.92 1.88
N LEU A 68 -19.33 4.15 1.41
CA LEU A 68 -18.76 5.35 2.05
C LEU A 68 -19.23 5.49 3.50
N ASP A 69 -20.53 5.31 3.76
CA ASP A 69 -21.10 5.39 5.11
C ASP A 69 -20.46 4.34 6.03
N SER A 70 -20.21 3.12 5.52
CA SER A 70 -19.52 2.08 6.28
C SER A 70 -18.07 2.43 6.61
N TYR A 71 -17.37 3.11 5.69
CA TYR A 71 -16.00 3.56 5.93
C TYR A 71 -15.96 4.71 6.93
N GLN A 72 -16.89 5.65 6.81
CA GLN A 72 -17.01 6.77 7.74
C GLN A 72 -17.34 6.28 9.15
N ALA A 73 -18.29 5.37 9.31
CA ALA A 73 -18.62 4.78 10.60
C ALA A 73 -17.42 4.05 11.24
N LYS A 74 -16.61 3.34 10.44
CA LYS A 74 -15.37 2.72 10.92
C LYS A 74 -14.33 3.75 11.38
N PHE A 75 -14.20 4.84 10.63
CA PHE A 75 -13.28 5.93 10.96
C PHE A 75 -13.69 6.64 12.25
N ASP A 76 -14.97 6.95 12.40
CA ASP A 76 -15.50 7.59 13.62
C ASP A 76 -15.31 6.69 14.84
N LYS A 77 -15.57 5.38 14.69
CA LYS A 77 -15.31 4.41 15.75
C LYS A 77 -13.82 4.33 16.12
N MET A 78 -12.92 4.30 15.14
CA MET A 78 -11.48 4.31 15.39
C MET A 78 -11.03 5.58 16.12
N LYS A 79 -11.58 6.74 15.75
CA LYS A 79 -11.29 8.01 16.41
C LYS A 79 -11.79 8.01 17.86
N GLU A 80 -12.98 7.48 18.09
CA GLU A 80 -13.54 7.32 19.44
C GLU A 80 -12.68 6.36 20.28
N ASP A 81 -12.28 5.20 19.73
CA ASP A 81 -11.38 4.24 20.39
C ASP A 81 -10.03 4.88 20.74
N MET A 82 -9.47 5.73 19.87
CA MET A 82 -8.24 6.49 20.16
C MET A 82 -8.43 7.49 21.30
N ILE A 83 -9.56 8.18 21.37
CA ILE A 83 -9.86 9.12 22.45
C ILE A 83 -9.97 8.36 23.78
N TYR A 84 -10.66 7.21 23.81
CA TYR A 84 -10.73 6.36 25.00
C TYR A 84 -9.37 5.80 25.40
N ALA A 85 -8.54 5.36 24.45
CA ALA A 85 -7.20 4.87 24.72
C ALA A 85 -6.30 5.97 25.31
N ASN A 86 -6.37 7.19 24.77
CA ASN A 86 -5.64 8.34 25.28
C ASN A 86 -6.14 8.76 26.68
N ALA A 87 -7.45 8.76 26.92
CA ALA A 87 -8.01 9.05 28.23
C ALA A 87 -7.61 8.00 29.28
N ALA A 88 -7.58 6.71 28.91
CA ALA A 88 -7.10 5.63 29.77
C ALA A 88 -5.60 5.74 30.05
N ALA A 89 -4.80 6.13 29.05
CA ALA A 89 -3.36 6.37 29.21
C ALA A 89 -3.09 7.57 30.13
N GLN A 90 -3.85 8.66 30.00
CA GLN A 90 -3.78 9.81 30.90
C GLN A 90 -4.20 9.44 32.32
N ALA A 91 -5.30 8.71 32.50
CA ALA A 91 -5.73 8.25 33.82
C ALA A 91 -4.68 7.34 34.49
N LYS A 92 -3.98 6.52 33.70
CA LYS A 92 -2.86 5.69 34.18
C LYS A 92 -1.64 6.54 34.54
N GLN A 93 -1.31 7.56 33.75
CA GLN A 93 -0.25 8.52 34.07
C GLN A 93 -0.58 9.33 35.33
N ASP A 94 -1.82 9.76 35.52
CA ASP A 94 -2.27 10.46 36.72
C ASP A 94 -2.29 9.56 37.97
N ALA A 95 -2.61 8.28 37.80
CA ALA A 95 -2.49 7.30 38.88
C ALA A 95 -1.03 7.04 39.25
N LEU A 96 -0.15 6.87 38.25
CA LEU A 96 1.29 6.74 38.44
C LEU A 96 1.89 8.00 39.08
N SER A 97 1.52 9.20 38.64
CA SER A 97 2.03 10.45 39.21
C SER A 97 1.55 10.68 40.65
N ARG A 98 0.35 10.20 41.00
CA ARG A 98 -0.12 10.16 42.40
C ARG A 98 0.57 9.09 43.24
N GLN A 99 0.93 7.95 42.66
CA GLN A 99 1.65 6.87 43.35
C GLN A 99 3.15 7.21 43.54
N VAL A 100 3.72 8.01 42.63
CA VAL A 100 5.03 8.68 42.71
C VAL A 100 5.04 9.81 43.78
N GLY A 101 3.95 9.95 44.56
CA GLY A 101 3.85 10.89 45.69
C GLY A 101 4.58 10.46 46.97
N ASP A 102 5.22 9.29 47.02
CA ASP A 102 6.21 8.98 48.07
C ASP A 102 7.56 9.57 47.64
N GLU A 103 7.84 10.80 48.12
CA GLU A 103 9.03 11.60 47.79
C GLU A 103 10.37 10.85 47.95
N ASP A 104 10.39 9.78 48.75
CA ASP A 104 11.56 8.93 48.99
C ASP A 104 11.86 7.95 47.85
N GLU A 105 10.86 7.38 47.18
CA GLU A 105 11.07 6.43 46.07
C GLU A 105 11.47 7.18 44.78
N VAL A 106 10.92 8.38 44.56
CA VAL A 106 11.33 9.27 43.47
C VAL A 106 12.77 9.70 43.62
N ARG A 107 13.20 10.02 44.86
CA ARG A 107 14.61 10.34 45.15
C ARG A 107 15.52 9.15 44.92
N PHE A 108 15.07 7.93 45.22
CA PHE A 108 15.84 6.72 45.00
C PHE A 108 16.03 6.46 43.50
N ILE A 109 14.95 6.44 42.73
CA ILE A 109 14.99 6.24 41.27
C ILE A 109 15.78 7.36 40.58
N HIS A 110 15.62 8.61 41.01
CA HIS A 110 16.40 9.72 40.46
C HIS A 110 17.90 9.59 40.73
N ARG A 111 18.30 9.07 41.89
CA ARG A 111 19.72 8.77 42.17
C ARG A 111 20.26 7.63 41.31
N GLU A 112 19.48 6.57 41.10
CA GLU A 112 19.88 5.46 40.22
C GLU A 112 20.00 5.90 38.76
N ILE A 113 19.04 6.68 38.25
CA ILE A 113 19.11 7.23 36.89
C ILE A 113 20.30 8.17 36.72
N MET A 114 20.57 9.04 37.69
CA MET A 114 21.75 9.92 37.68
C MET A 114 23.05 9.11 37.67
N LYS A 115 23.10 8.01 38.44
CA LYS A 115 24.27 7.13 38.49
C LYS A 115 24.50 6.41 37.15
N GLU A 116 23.45 5.91 36.51
CA GLU A 116 23.56 5.28 35.19
C GLU A 116 23.92 6.30 34.09
N GLN A 117 23.38 7.53 34.16
CA GLN A 117 23.79 8.60 33.24
C GLN A 117 25.26 8.99 33.42
N ASP A 118 25.74 9.08 34.66
CA ASP A 118 27.15 9.35 34.93
C ASP A 118 28.04 8.24 34.36
N GLU A 119 27.70 6.97 34.57
CA GLU A 119 28.42 5.83 33.98
C GLU A 119 28.40 5.88 32.44
N ALA A 120 27.24 6.13 31.82
CA ALA A 120 27.11 6.25 30.36
C ALA A 120 27.90 7.44 29.80
N SER A 121 27.95 8.56 30.52
CA SER A 121 28.76 9.73 30.14
C SER A 121 30.26 9.44 30.22
N VAL A 122 30.69 8.62 31.18
CA VAL A 122 32.07 8.13 31.29
C VAL A 122 32.37 7.19 30.12
N TYR A 123 31.46 6.29 29.74
CA TYR A 123 31.61 5.45 28.55
C TYR A 123 31.70 6.28 27.26
N GLN A 124 30.87 7.31 27.10
CA GLN A 124 30.94 8.20 25.93
C GLN A 124 32.28 8.96 25.88
N ARG A 125 32.76 9.49 27.00
CA ARG A 125 34.07 10.14 27.08
C ARG A 125 35.23 9.19 26.80
N LEU A 126 35.15 7.94 27.27
CA LEU A 126 36.13 6.90 26.95
C LEU A 126 36.10 6.54 25.46
N ASN A 127 34.92 6.48 24.85
CA ASN A 127 34.77 6.18 23.43
C ASN A 127 35.22 7.34 22.53
N GLU A 128 35.04 8.58 22.98
CA GLU A 128 35.54 9.78 22.30
C GLU A 128 37.07 9.93 22.42
N LEU A 129 37.66 9.53 23.57
CA LEU A 129 39.11 9.43 23.73
C LEU A 129 39.70 8.19 23.02
N ALA A 130 38.92 7.14 22.82
CA ALA A 130 39.27 5.97 22.01
C ALA A 130 38.95 6.18 20.51
N GLY A 131 39.00 7.44 20.05
CA GLY A 131 38.88 7.83 18.65
C GLY A 131 39.98 7.20 17.78
N ILE A 132 39.73 5.97 17.38
CA ILE A 132 39.91 5.27 16.09
C ILE A 132 39.46 3.84 16.44
N PRO A 133 38.35 3.30 15.89
CA PRO A 133 38.14 1.86 15.97
C PRO A 133 39.36 1.23 15.27
N VAL A 134 40.15 0.46 16.01
CA VAL A 134 41.20 -0.35 15.41
C VAL A 134 40.47 -1.33 14.51
N ASP A 135 40.33 -0.97 13.24
CA ASP A 135 39.71 -1.83 12.24
C ASP A 135 40.54 -3.11 12.25
N ILE A 136 39.99 -4.16 12.84
CA ILE A 136 40.60 -5.49 12.95
C ILE A 136 40.89 -6.04 11.53
N TYR A 137 40.28 -5.41 10.51
CA TYR A 137 40.43 -5.68 9.09
C TYR A 137 41.20 -4.59 8.32
N ALA A 138 41.92 -3.68 8.97
CA ALA A 138 42.75 -2.67 8.29
C ALA A 138 43.84 -3.30 7.41
N TRP A 139 44.22 -4.56 7.69
CA TRP A 139 45.12 -5.35 6.87
C TRP A 139 44.46 -5.94 5.62
N LEU A 140 43.12 -5.98 5.55
CA LEU A 140 42.35 -6.63 4.50
C LEU A 140 42.60 -6.00 3.12
N PRO A 141 42.62 -4.66 2.93
CA PRO A 141 42.91 -4.05 1.63
C PRO A 141 44.32 -4.39 1.13
N SER A 142 45.33 -4.30 2.01
CA SER A 142 46.73 -4.62 1.68
C SER A 142 46.92 -6.10 1.36
N PHE A 143 46.19 -6.99 2.06
CA PHE A 143 46.20 -8.42 1.79
C PHE A 143 45.53 -8.77 0.46
N LEU A 144 44.40 -8.13 0.14
CA LEU A 144 43.72 -8.28 -1.14
C LEU A 144 44.64 -7.88 -2.30
N ASP A 145 45.35 -6.77 -2.17
CA ASP A 145 46.29 -6.31 -3.21
C ASP A 145 47.48 -7.28 -3.38
N LEU A 146 48.00 -7.84 -2.28
CA LEU A 146 49.04 -8.86 -2.31
C LEU A 146 48.59 -10.14 -3.02
N VAL A 147 47.37 -10.62 -2.73
CA VAL A 147 46.79 -11.79 -3.41
C VAL A 147 46.59 -11.50 -4.91
N LEU A 148 46.13 -10.31 -5.25
CA LEU A 148 45.92 -9.90 -6.64
C LEU A 148 47.25 -9.81 -7.41
N GLY A 149 48.29 -9.25 -6.81
CA GLY A 149 49.65 -9.25 -7.38
C GLY A 149 50.19 -10.66 -7.64
N ILE A 150 50.02 -11.58 -6.68
CA ILE A 150 50.47 -12.98 -6.83
C ILE A 150 49.69 -13.67 -7.97
N THR A 151 48.38 -13.47 -8.07
CA THR A 151 47.58 -14.10 -9.14
C THR A 151 48.00 -13.65 -10.54
N ILE A 152 48.29 -12.36 -10.73
CA ILE A 152 48.82 -11.84 -12.00
C ILE A 152 50.17 -12.47 -12.31
N LEU A 153 51.07 -12.56 -11.31
CA LEU A 153 52.40 -13.12 -11.51
C LEU A 153 52.33 -14.62 -11.87
N VAL A 154 51.43 -15.38 -11.24
CA VAL A 154 51.16 -16.79 -11.59
C VAL A 154 50.62 -16.92 -13.01
N LEU A 155 49.70 -16.05 -13.45
CA LEU A 155 49.19 -16.06 -14.81
C LEU A 155 50.30 -15.77 -15.84
N VAL A 156 51.11 -14.75 -15.59
CA VAL A 156 52.27 -14.42 -16.44
C VAL A 156 53.26 -15.59 -16.48
N PHE A 157 53.55 -16.19 -15.33
CA PHE A 157 54.44 -17.35 -15.25
C PHE A 157 53.89 -18.56 -16.01
N GLN A 158 52.59 -18.86 -15.91
CA GLN A 158 51.98 -19.95 -16.68
C GLN A 158 52.02 -19.69 -18.19
N ILE A 159 51.75 -18.46 -18.62
CA ILE A 159 51.78 -18.08 -20.04
C ILE A 159 53.22 -18.15 -20.58
N PHE A 160 54.18 -17.60 -19.84
CA PHE A 160 55.55 -17.42 -20.31
C PHE A 160 56.43 -18.65 -20.15
N VAL A 161 56.32 -19.38 -19.03
CA VAL A 161 57.20 -20.53 -18.71
C VAL A 161 56.62 -21.85 -19.20
N GLN A 162 55.29 -22.05 -19.10
CA GLN A 162 54.68 -23.30 -19.55
C GLN A 162 54.23 -23.27 -21.02
N GLY A 163 54.23 -22.11 -21.68
CA GLY A 163 53.84 -21.98 -23.09
C GLY A 163 52.42 -22.50 -23.41
N LYS A 164 51.57 -22.69 -22.38
CA LYS A 164 50.26 -23.34 -22.48
C LYS A 164 49.14 -22.43 -23.01
N LEU A 165 49.48 -21.49 -23.89
CA LEU A 165 48.46 -20.76 -24.67
C LEU A 165 47.61 -21.71 -25.55
N SER A 166 48.11 -22.90 -25.87
CA SER A 166 47.36 -23.93 -26.59
C SER A 166 46.24 -24.57 -25.77
N ASN A 167 46.38 -24.68 -24.44
CA ASN A 167 45.38 -25.39 -23.62
C ASN A 167 44.19 -24.51 -23.25
N ILE A 168 44.35 -23.18 -23.20
CA ILE A 168 43.24 -22.25 -22.94
C ILE A 168 42.41 -22.03 -24.21
N LYS A 169 43.04 -22.03 -25.41
CA LYS A 169 42.29 -22.02 -26.67
C LYS A 169 41.36 -23.23 -26.80
N ASN A 170 41.77 -24.41 -26.34
CA ASN A 170 40.91 -25.60 -26.41
C ASN A 170 39.69 -25.57 -25.47
N TYR A 171 39.63 -24.67 -24.49
CA TYR A 171 38.42 -24.44 -23.69
C TYR A 171 37.44 -23.45 -24.35
N PHE A 172 37.91 -22.55 -25.22
CA PHE A 172 37.06 -21.59 -25.94
C PHE A 172 36.71 -22.01 -27.37
N THR A 173 37.50 -22.88 -28.01
CA THR A 173 37.25 -23.36 -29.39
C THR A 173 36.36 -24.61 -29.43
N ASN A 174 36.26 -25.38 -28.34
CA ASN A 174 35.43 -26.59 -28.31
C ASN A 174 33.96 -26.34 -27.93
N ASN A 175 33.55 -25.07 -27.76
CA ASN A 175 32.17 -24.69 -27.45
C ASN A 175 31.47 -23.88 -28.57
N ASN A 176 32.14 -23.65 -29.71
CA ASN A 176 31.60 -22.88 -30.85
C ASN A 176 31.73 -23.68 -32.17
N GLY A 177 31.27 -24.94 -32.20
CA GLY A 177 31.38 -25.77 -33.39
C GLY A 177 30.53 -27.04 -33.38
N VAL A 178 29.25 -26.93 -33.02
CA VAL A 178 28.20 -27.89 -33.41
C VAL A 178 27.09 -27.10 -34.09
N ALA A 179 27.33 -26.72 -35.34
CA ALA A 179 26.38 -26.49 -36.44
C ALA A 179 27.19 -26.26 -37.72
#